data_AF-A0A498H439-F1
#
_entry.id   AF-A0A498H439-F1
#
_cell.length_a   1.000
_cell.length_b   1.000
_cell.length_c   1.000
_cell.angle_alpha   90.00
_cell.angle_beta   90.00
_cell.angle_gamma   90.00
#
_symmetry.space_group_name_H-M   'P 1'
#
loop_
_entity.id
_entity.type
_entity.pdbx_description
1 polymer ?
#
loop_
_entity_poly.entity_id
_entity_poly.type
_entity_poly.pdbx_seq_one_letter_code
_entity_poly.pdbx_strand_id
1 'polypeptide(L)'
;IDYTVAPCKACLGCVKTNVCVIKDDGIALAEKAKEADALIIAGFTPYSTLDSRTKAFIERLYSLRHQYGFMQGKPGGAIITSAIPKDFEMMPPASDNGINAITYYMMEEGMEAVGSVRILGNNPCVRCRFGDECDMSGIKMMFGPDATKESVGINKFEDQPEAVNAAKELGKNIAEYLKSKE
;
A
#
# COMPACT_ATOMS: atom_id res chain seq x y z
N ILE A 1 -4.36 4.01 17.62
CA ILE A 1 -3.40 3.03 18.19
C ILE A 1 -2.30 2.90 17.15
N ASP A 2 -1.05 3.18 17.52
CA ASP A 2 0.10 2.93 16.65
C ASP A 2 0.62 1.53 16.94
N TYR A 3 0.58 0.65 15.92
CA TYR A 3 1.14 -0.70 16.02
C TYR A 3 2.66 -0.66 15.80
N THR A 4 3.38 -1.47 16.57
CA THR A 4 4.82 -1.69 16.40
C THR A 4 5.05 -2.97 15.61
N VAL A 5 5.64 -2.84 14.43
CA VAL A 5 5.90 -3.97 13.52
C VAL A 5 7.33 -3.85 12.98
N ALA A 6 8.19 -4.78 13.34
CA ALA A 6 9.55 -4.86 12.82
C ALA A 6 9.56 -5.48 11.41
N PRO A 7 10.57 -5.17 10.56
CA PRO A 7 10.72 -5.86 9.28
C PRO A 7 11.05 -7.34 9.48
N CYS A 8 10.78 -8.15 8.46
CA CYS A 8 11.17 -9.56 8.49
C CYS A 8 12.69 -9.69 8.48
N LYS A 9 13.23 -10.60 9.28
CA LYS A 9 14.68 -10.87 9.36
C LYS A 9 15.16 -12.00 8.45
N ALA A 10 14.25 -12.60 7.65
CA ALA A 10 14.52 -13.80 6.85
C ALA A 10 15.15 -14.97 7.64
N CYS A 11 14.90 -15.05 8.95
CA CYS A 11 15.56 -16.01 9.85
C CYS A 11 14.96 -17.42 9.82
N LEU A 12 13.81 -17.60 9.16
CA LEU A 12 13.06 -18.87 9.06
C LEU A 12 12.60 -19.48 10.40
N GLY A 13 12.62 -18.73 11.50
CA GLY A 13 12.13 -19.20 12.81
C GLY A 13 10.65 -19.61 12.83
N CYS A 14 9.86 -19.15 11.85
CA CYS A 14 8.44 -19.50 11.69
C CYS A 14 8.19 -20.79 10.91
N VAL A 15 9.21 -21.44 10.33
CA VAL A 15 9.01 -22.52 9.35
C VAL A 15 8.21 -23.73 9.86
N LYS A 16 8.22 -23.98 11.18
CA LYS A 16 7.51 -25.12 11.80
C LYS A 16 6.17 -24.75 12.42
N THR A 17 5.97 -23.49 12.79
CA THR A 17 4.84 -23.06 13.62
C THR A 17 3.91 -22.10 12.88
N ASN A 18 4.36 -21.52 11.77
CA ASN A 18 3.70 -20.43 11.03
C ASN A 18 3.40 -19.17 11.87
N VAL A 19 4.01 -19.08 13.05
CA VAL A 19 3.95 -17.92 13.93
C VAL A 19 5.36 -17.34 14.00
N CYS A 20 5.48 -16.03 13.73
CA CYS A 20 6.80 -15.43 13.73
C CYS A 20 7.38 -15.27 15.16
N VAL A 21 8.70 -15.43 15.26
CA VAL A 21 9.44 -15.37 16.54
C VAL A 21 9.67 -13.94 17.05
N ILE A 22 9.51 -12.92 16.21
CA ILE A 22 9.56 -11.51 16.65
C ILE A 22 8.26 -11.21 17.38
N LYS A 23 8.37 -10.90 18.67
CA LYS A 23 7.25 -10.62 19.58
C LYS A 23 6.86 -9.14 19.50
N ASP A 24 6.10 -8.80 18.48
CA ASP A 24 5.54 -7.47 18.21
C ASP A 24 4.08 -7.58 17.75
N ASP A 25 3.45 -6.45 17.41
CA ASP A 25 2.04 -6.43 16.99
C ASP A 25 1.82 -7.15 15.64
N GLY A 26 2.89 -7.44 14.90
CA GLY A 26 2.84 -8.18 13.64
C GLY A 26 2.25 -9.58 13.79
N ILE A 27 2.37 -10.22 14.95
CA ILE A 27 1.76 -11.54 15.21
C ILE A 27 0.23 -11.43 15.17
N ALA A 28 -0.34 -10.48 15.90
CA ALA A 28 -1.79 -10.30 15.96
C ALA A 28 -2.35 -9.83 14.61
N LEU A 29 -1.60 -9.00 13.88
CA LEU A 29 -1.98 -8.56 12.53
C LEU A 29 -1.92 -9.71 11.52
N ALA A 30 -0.93 -10.60 11.61
CA ALA A 30 -0.83 -11.78 10.76
C ALA A 30 -1.99 -12.76 11.01
N GLU A 31 -2.38 -12.99 12.26
CA GLU A 31 -3.54 -13.87 12.55
C GLU A 31 -4.83 -13.28 11.98
N LYS A 32 -5.06 -11.97 12.12
CA LYS A 32 -6.22 -11.31 11.50
C LYS A 32 -6.23 -11.46 9.97
N ALA A 33 -5.08 -11.34 9.31
CA ALA A 33 -4.99 -11.56 7.86
C ALA A 33 -5.25 -13.03 7.47
N LYS A 34 -4.79 -13.97 8.30
CA LYS A 34 -5.06 -15.40 8.15
C LYS A 34 -6.54 -15.74 8.35
N GLU A 35 -7.26 -15.05 9.22
CA GLU A 35 -8.69 -15.30 9.46
C GLU A 35 -9.60 -14.61 8.43
N ALA A 36 -9.16 -13.51 7.81
CA ALA A 36 -9.98 -12.77 6.86
C ALA A 36 -10.24 -13.52 5.56
N ASP A 37 -11.45 -13.42 5.00
CA ASP A 37 -11.80 -14.00 3.70
C ASP A 37 -11.13 -13.29 2.52
N ALA A 38 -10.83 -11.99 2.69
CA ALA A 38 -10.19 -11.14 1.69
C ALA A 38 -9.23 -10.14 2.34
N LEU A 39 -8.26 -9.62 1.58
CA LEU A 39 -7.29 -8.65 2.09
C LEU A 39 -7.11 -7.44 1.17
N ILE A 40 -7.41 -6.25 1.69
CA ILE A 40 -7.03 -4.97 1.07
C ILE A 40 -5.78 -4.45 1.78
N ILE A 41 -4.73 -4.17 1.03
CA ILE A 41 -3.51 -3.53 1.55
C ILE A 41 -3.44 -2.12 0.98
N ALA A 42 -3.32 -1.13 1.86
CA ALA A 42 -3.23 0.27 1.50
C ALA A 42 -1.91 0.87 1.98
N GLY A 43 -1.28 1.69 1.13
CA GLY A 43 -0.02 2.35 1.45
C GLY A 43 0.18 3.65 0.66
N PHE A 44 1.35 4.25 0.85
CA PHE A 44 1.79 5.43 0.10
C PHE A 44 3.22 5.24 -0.38
N THR A 45 3.72 6.17 -1.20
CA THR A 45 4.93 5.93 -2.01
C THR A 45 6.10 6.90 -1.72
N PRO A 46 6.67 6.91 -0.51
CA PRO A 46 7.87 7.68 -0.24
C PRO A 46 9.03 7.17 -1.11
N TYR A 47 9.81 8.08 -1.69
CA TYR A 47 10.88 7.73 -2.64
C TYR A 47 10.43 6.79 -3.76
N SER A 48 9.19 6.99 -4.25
CA SER A 48 8.59 6.26 -5.36
C SER A 48 8.48 4.74 -5.16
N THR A 49 8.45 4.27 -3.92
CA THR A 49 8.22 2.87 -3.57
C THR A 49 7.33 2.76 -2.32
N LEU A 50 6.78 1.57 -2.06
CA LEU A 50 5.87 1.31 -0.94
C LEU A 50 6.49 1.74 0.41
N ASP A 51 5.69 2.41 1.24
CA ASP A 51 6.14 2.88 2.54
C ASP A 51 6.59 1.73 3.45
N SER A 52 7.57 2.03 4.32
CA SER A 52 8.23 1.03 5.15
C SER A 52 7.30 0.32 6.15
N ARG A 53 6.21 0.97 6.59
CA ARG A 53 5.26 0.35 7.53
C ARG A 53 4.40 -0.68 6.80
N THR A 54 3.90 -0.33 5.64
CA THR A 54 3.15 -1.28 4.79
C THR A 54 4.04 -2.41 4.32
N LYS A 55 5.30 -2.11 3.94
CA LYS A 55 6.28 -3.14 3.56
C LYS A 55 6.60 -4.08 4.72
N ALA A 56 6.84 -3.55 5.92
CA ALA A 56 7.05 -4.36 7.11
C ALA A 56 5.83 -5.25 7.40
N PHE A 57 4.61 -4.73 7.31
CA PHE A 57 3.40 -5.54 7.49
C PHE A 57 3.34 -6.73 6.52
N ILE A 58 3.49 -6.52 5.21
CA ILE A 58 3.39 -7.62 4.24
C ILE A 58 4.55 -8.64 4.38
N GLU A 59 5.75 -8.19 4.73
CA GLU A 59 6.87 -9.09 5.04
C GLU A 59 6.59 -9.95 6.27
N ARG A 60 5.78 -9.46 7.21
CA ARG A 60 5.40 -10.19 8.43
C ARG A 60 4.33 -11.24 8.19
N LEU A 61 3.64 -11.18 7.05
CA LEU A 61 2.72 -12.24 6.61
C LEU A 61 3.48 -13.46 6.05
N TYR A 62 4.80 -13.37 5.81
CA TYR A 62 5.62 -14.49 5.34
C TYR A 62 5.55 -15.73 6.24
N SER A 63 5.28 -15.56 7.55
CA SER A 63 5.09 -16.71 8.43
C SER A 63 3.87 -17.55 8.07
N LEU A 64 2.88 -16.98 7.39
CA LEU A 64 1.66 -17.66 6.96
C LEU A 64 1.87 -18.55 5.73
N ARG A 65 2.97 -18.35 5.00
CA ARG A 65 3.29 -19.09 3.77
C ARG A 65 3.70 -20.54 4.02
N HIS A 66 4.57 -20.75 5.00
CA HIS A 66 5.34 -21.99 5.13
C HIS A 66 4.45 -23.23 5.23
N GLN A 67 4.64 -24.22 4.36
CA GLN A 67 3.98 -25.54 4.37
C GLN A 67 2.45 -25.55 4.19
N TYR A 68 1.73 -24.50 4.60
CA TYR A 68 0.27 -24.42 4.64
C TYR A 68 -0.32 -23.40 3.65
N GLY A 69 0.43 -22.35 3.29
CA GLY A 69 -0.05 -21.32 2.37
C GLY A 69 -1.37 -20.67 2.79
N PHE A 70 -1.48 -20.17 4.04
CA PHE A 70 -2.78 -19.72 4.59
C PHE A 70 -3.44 -18.56 3.83
N MET A 71 -2.69 -17.86 2.99
CA MET A 71 -3.22 -16.78 2.15
C MET A 71 -3.71 -17.28 0.78
N GLN A 72 -3.36 -18.51 0.40
CA GLN A 72 -3.61 -19.04 -0.94
C GLN A 72 -5.10 -19.06 -1.27
N GLY A 73 -5.45 -18.60 -2.48
CA GLY A 73 -6.80 -18.56 -3.02
C GLY A 73 -7.68 -17.43 -2.48
N LYS A 74 -7.21 -16.62 -1.53
CA LYS A 74 -7.95 -15.46 -1.02
C LYS A 74 -7.89 -14.31 -2.02
N PRO A 75 -9.01 -13.60 -2.28
CA PRO A 75 -8.97 -12.38 -3.07
C PRO A 75 -8.35 -11.23 -2.28
N GLY A 76 -7.72 -10.31 -3.00
CA GLY A 76 -7.20 -9.08 -2.41
C GLY A 76 -7.04 -7.94 -3.41
N GLY A 77 -6.71 -6.77 -2.91
CA GLY A 77 -6.41 -5.61 -3.74
C GLY A 77 -5.49 -4.59 -3.09
N ALA A 78 -4.90 -3.74 -3.93
CA ALA A 78 -3.98 -2.69 -3.52
C ALA A 78 -4.63 -1.32 -3.58
N ILE A 79 -4.40 -0.46 -2.57
CA ILE A 79 -4.76 0.96 -2.62
C ILE A 79 -3.50 1.79 -2.39
N ILE A 80 -3.12 2.61 -3.37
CA ILE A 80 -1.90 3.41 -3.28
C ILE A 80 -2.20 4.89 -3.43
N THR A 81 -1.75 5.65 -2.44
CA THR A 81 -1.74 7.11 -2.48
C THR A 81 -0.35 7.60 -2.88
N SER A 82 -0.26 8.33 -3.99
CA SER A 82 0.99 8.92 -4.48
C SER A 82 0.85 10.43 -4.59
N ALA A 83 1.87 11.18 -4.18
CA ALA A 83 1.91 12.62 -4.43
C ALA A 83 2.18 12.93 -5.92
N ILE A 84 2.79 11.99 -6.65
CA ILE A 84 3.12 12.13 -8.07
C ILE A 84 1.96 11.60 -8.92
N PRO A 85 1.44 12.38 -9.89
CA PRO A 85 0.49 11.89 -10.88
C PRO A 85 1.05 10.70 -11.67
N LYS A 86 0.18 9.77 -12.08
CA LYS A 86 0.59 8.55 -12.78
C LYS A 86 1.41 8.84 -14.04
N ASP A 87 0.97 9.82 -14.83
CA ASP A 87 1.56 10.11 -16.14
C ASP A 87 2.60 11.26 -16.08
N PHE A 88 3.24 11.46 -14.92
CA PHE A 88 4.25 12.49 -14.74
C PHE A 88 5.64 12.00 -15.15
N GLU A 89 5.97 12.15 -16.43
CA GLU A 89 7.16 11.56 -17.09
C GLU A 89 8.51 11.84 -16.41
N MET A 90 8.64 13.00 -15.74
CA MET A 90 9.88 13.42 -15.08
C MET A 90 10.13 12.71 -13.73
N MET A 91 9.22 11.86 -13.28
CA MET A 91 9.32 11.12 -12.01
C MET A 91 9.15 9.62 -12.25
N PRO A 92 9.68 8.78 -11.33
CA PRO A 92 9.40 7.35 -11.38
C PRO A 92 7.89 7.07 -11.24
N PRO A 93 7.39 5.95 -11.77
CA PRO A 93 5.97 5.56 -11.71
C PRO A 93 5.60 5.09 -10.31
N ALA A 94 5.55 6.02 -9.36
CA ALA A 94 5.48 5.75 -7.93
C ALA A 94 4.25 4.93 -7.54
N SER A 95 3.07 5.29 -8.06
CA SER A 95 1.82 4.57 -7.80
C SER A 95 1.87 3.13 -8.31
N ASP A 96 2.44 2.90 -9.49
CA ASP A 96 2.60 1.56 -10.07
C ASP A 96 3.59 0.73 -9.27
N ASN A 97 4.72 1.31 -8.83
CA ASN A 97 5.68 0.62 -7.97
C ASN A 97 5.03 0.17 -6.64
N GLY A 98 4.23 1.03 -6.02
CA GLY A 98 3.49 0.68 -4.81
C GLY A 98 2.46 -0.42 -5.04
N ILE A 99 1.70 -0.36 -6.14
CA ILE A 99 0.70 -1.38 -6.50
C ILE A 99 1.40 -2.71 -6.76
N ASN A 100 2.47 -2.69 -7.56
CA ASN A 100 3.26 -3.87 -7.90
C ASN A 100 3.88 -4.51 -6.66
N ALA A 101 4.39 -3.72 -5.70
CA ALA A 101 4.93 -4.27 -4.45
C ALA A 101 3.88 -5.09 -3.66
N ILE A 102 2.61 -4.66 -3.69
CA ILE A 102 1.49 -5.37 -3.04
C ILE A 102 1.02 -6.55 -3.88
N THR A 103 0.84 -6.37 -5.19
CA THR A 103 0.33 -7.45 -6.06
C THR A 103 1.36 -8.56 -6.26
N TYR A 104 2.66 -8.26 -6.24
CA TYR A 104 3.71 -9.28 -6.23
C TYR A 104 3.74 -10.07 -4.91
N TYR A 105 3.53 -9.40 -3.77
CA TYR A 105 3.29 -10.11 -2.51
C TYR A 105 2.08 -11.07 -2.64
N MET A 106 0.95 -10.59 -3.16
CA MET A 106 -0.24 -11.41 -3.36
C MET A 106 0.06 -12.62 -4.26
N MET A 107 0.73 -12.41 -5.38
CA MET A 107 1.15 -13.46 -6.30
C MET A 107 2.05 -14.50 -5.61
N GLU A 108 3.05 -14.04 -4.85
CA GLU A 108 3.98 -14.92 -4.15
C GLU A 108 3.33 -15.75 -3.04
N GLU A 109 2.29 -15.22 -2.40
CA GLU A 109 1.49 -15.90 -1.38
C GLU A 109 0.32 -16.72 -1.97
N GLY A 110 0.19 -16.76 -3.30
CA GLY A 110 -0.87 -17.49 -4.00
C GLY A 110 -2.27 -16.89 -3.82
N MET A 111 -2.36 -15.59 -3.52
CA MET A 111 -3.60 -14.83 -3.45
C MET A 111 -4.05 -14.38 -4.85
N GLU A 112 -5.33 -14.09 -5.00
CA GLU A 112 -5.88 -13.52 -6.24
C GLU A 112 -6.00 -12.00 -6.13
N ALA A 113 -5.18 -11.26 -6.88
CA ALA A 113 -5.29 -9.81 -6.96
C ALA A 113 -6.46 -9.41 -7.88
N VAL A 114 -7.58 -8.95 -7.31
CA VAL A 114 -8.82 -8.66 -8.03
C VAL A 114 -9.00 -7.18 -8.39
N GLY A 115 -8.02 -6.33 -8.07
CA GLY A 115 -8.03 -4.93 -8.49
C GLY A 115 -7.03 -4.05 -7.74
N SER A 116 -6.94 -2.79 -8.17
CA SER A 116 -6.15 -1.77 -7.48
C SER A 116 -6.79 -0.38 -7.61
N VAL A 117 -6.51 0.49 -6.65
CA VAL A 117 -6.96 1.87 -6.61
C VAL A 117 -5.73 2.78 -6.55
N ARG A 118 -5.69 3.77 -7.45
CA ARG A 118 -4.70 4.85 -7.42
C ARG A 118 -5.39 6.09 -6.87
N ILE A 119 -4.76 6.74 -5.90
CA ILE A 119 -5.22 8.00 -5.32
C ILE A 119 -4.10 9.02 -5.52
N LEU A 120 -4.42 10.14 -6.17
CA LEU A 120 -3.54 11.29 -6.19
C LEU A 120 -3.63 11.97 -4.82
N GLY A 121 -2.57 11.82 -4.04
CA GLY A 121 -2.41 12.43 -2.74
C GLY A 121 -1.81 13.83 -2.83
N ASN A 122 -1.21 14.24 -1.73
CA ASN A 122 -0.62 15.57 -1.59
C ASN A 122 0.88 15.45 -1.33
N ASN A 123 1.66 16.35 -1.92
CA ASN A 123 3.06 16.46 -1.55
C ASN A 123 3.16 16.91 -0.08
N PRO A 124 3.95 16.26 0.79
CA PRO A 124 4.03 16.62 2.21
C PRO A 124 4.50 18.06 2.46
N CYS A 125 5.17 18.69 1.49
CA CYS A 125 5.56 20.11 1.55
C CYS A 125 4.38 21.05 1.77
N VAL A 126 3.14 20.69 1.39
CA VAL A 126 1.93 21.51 1.64
C VAL A 126 1.67 21.75 3.12
N ARG A 127 2.12 20.86 4.00
CA ARG A 127 1.99 20.97 5.46
C ARG A 127 3.32 21.32 6.15
N CYS A 128 4.43 21.32 5.42
CA CYS A 128 5.73 21.65 5.98
C CYS A 128 5.78 23.14 6.36
N ARG A 129 6.31 23.45 7.54
CA ARG A 129 6.44 24.84 8.02
C ARG A 129 7.31 25.71 7.12
N PHE A 130 8.30 25.13 6.46
CA PHE A 130 9.19 25.84 5.54
C PHE A 130 8.57 26.03 4.15
N GLY A 131 7.83 25.02 3.65
CA GLY A 131 7.00 25.11 2.45
C GLY A 131 7.66 25.83 1.27
N ASP A 132 7.16 27.05 1.01
CA ASP A 132 7.49 27.90 -0.14
C ASP A 132 8.91 28.49 -0.10
N GLU A 133 9.48 28.64 1.10
CA GLU A 133 10.84 29.17 1.29
C GLU A 133 11.92 28.11 1.09
N CYS A 134 11.54 26.84 0.96
CA CYS A 134 12.49 25.74 0.81
C CYS A 134 12.85 25.53 -0.66
N ASP A 135 14.12 25.66 -1.01
CA ASP A 135 14.62 25.35 -2.37
C ASP A 135 14.47 23.87 -2.73
N MET A 136 14.43 23.00 -1.71
CA MET A 136 14.21 21.56 -1.86
C MET A 136 12.73 21.17 -1.83
N SER A 137 11.81 22.14 -1.95
CA SER A 137 10.38 21.87 -1.91
C SER A 137 9.98 20.92 -3.06
N GLY A 138 9.33 19.81 -2.69
CA GLY A 138 8.76 18.89 -3.69
C GLY A 138 7.68 19.55 -4.55
N ILE A 139 7.04 20.62 -4.06
CA ILE A 139 6.11 21.44 -4.86
C ILE A 139 6.86 22.11 -6.00
N LYS A 140 8.00 22.75 -5.71
CA LYS A 140 8.82 23.39 -6.75
C LYS A 140 9.43 22.39 -7.72
N MET A 141 9.87 21.24 -7.20
CA MET A 141 10.38 20.13 -8.01
C MET A 141 9.35 19.64 -9.03
N MET A 142 8.07 19.59 -8.66
CA MET A 142 7.00 19.05 -9.50
C MET A 142 6.34 20.09 -10.40
N PHE A 143 6.20 21.33 -9.94
CA PHE A 143 5.36 22.33 -10.58
C PHE A 143 6.12 23.60 -11.00
N GLY A 144 7.46 23.61 -10.84
CA GLY A 144 8.33 24.72 -11.22
C GLY A 144 8.73 25.63 -10.04
N PRO A 145 9.76 26.47 -10.23
CA PRO A 145 10.39 27.23 -9.13
C PRO A 145 9.45 28.22 -8.43
N ASP A 146 8.44 28.72 -9.14
CA ASP A 146 7.46 29.70 -8.63
C ASP A 146 6.25 29.06 -7.94
N ALA A 147 6.16 27.72 -7.92
CA ALA A 147 5.03 27.02 -7.33
C ALA A 147 5.02 27.15 -5.80
N THR A 148 3.84 27.37 -5.24
CA THR A 148 3.61 27.53 -3.80
C THR A 148 2.62 26.50 -3.27
N LYS A 149 2.51 26.40 -1.94
CA LYS A 149 1.47 25.60 -1.26
C LYS A 149 0.07 25.98 -1.72
N GLU A 150 -0.18 27.27 -1.93
CA GLU A 150 -1.48 27.76 -2.39
C GLU A 150 -1.75 27.39 -3.85
N SER A 151 -0.74 27.50 -4.73
CA SER A 151 -0.92 27.24 -6.16
C SER A 151 -1.23 25.78 -6.48
N VAL A 152 -0.79 24.83 -5.64
CA VAL A 152 -1.02 23.38 -5.85
C VAL A 152 -2.26 22.85 -5.15
N GLY A 153 -2.78 23.55 -4.14
CA GLY A 153 -3.96 23.15 -3.38
C GLY A 153 -3.81 21.82 -2.63
N ILE A 154 -4.96 21.26 -2.23
CA ILE A 154 -5.06 19.98 -1.52
C ILE A 154 -6.01 19.06 -2.26
N ASN A 155 -5.51 17.94 -2.74
CA ASN A 155 -6.30 16.85 -3.30
C ASN A 155 -7.08 16.13 -2.20
N LYS A 156 -8.35 15.84 -2.49
CA LYS A 156 -9.23 15.00 -1.69
C LYS A 156 -9.62 13.76 -2.49
N PHE A 157 -9.89 12.65 -1.81
CA PHE A 157 -10.25 11.40 -2.47
C PHE A 157 -11.64 11.52 -3.14
N GLU A 158 -12.57 12.19 -2.47
CA GLU A 158 -13.96 12.36 -2.88
C GLU A 158 -14.09 13.14 -4.20
N ASP A 159 -13.11 13.98 -4.50
CA ASP A 159 -13.06 14.81 -5.71
C ASP A 159 -12.38 14.10 -6.90
N GLN A 160 -11.97 12.83 -6.74
CA GLN A 160 -11.30 12.02 -7.76
C GLN A 160 -12.23 10.90 -8.28
N PRO A 161 -13.10 11.16 -9.28
CA PRO A 161 -14.13 10.21 -9.71
C PRO A 161 -13.56 8.87 -10.18
N GLU A 162 -12.38 8.87 -10.81
CA GLU A 162 -11.69 7.65 -11.23
C GLU A 162 -11.27 6.79 -10.03
N ALA A 163 -10.69 7.40 -8.99
CA ALA A 163 -10.28 6.71 -7.77
C ALA A 163 -11.50 6.19 -6.99
N VAL A 164 -12.57 6.99 -6.91
CA VAL A 164 -13.84 6.60 -6.25
C VAL A 164 -14.47 5.42 -6.98
N ASN A 165 -14.51 5.45 -8.32
CA ASN A 165 -15.06 4.35 -9.11
C ASN A 165 -14.21 3.10 -8.98
N ALA A 166 -12.88 3.22 -9.07
CA ALA A 166 -11.97 2.09 -8.87
C ALA A 166 -12.11 1.45 -7.48
N ALA A 167 -12.32 2.24 -6.42
CA ALA A 167 -12.56 1.71 -5.08
C ALA A 167 -13.88 0.94 -4.97
N LYS A 168 -14.95 1.43 -5.61
CA LYS A 168 -16.24 0.72 -5.68
C LYS A 168 -16.11 -0.58 -6.46
N GLU A 169 -15.44 -0.55 -7.61
CA GLU A 169 -15.20 -1.75 -8.42
C GLU A 169 -14.33 -2.78 -7.69
N LEU A 170 -13.28 -2.36 -6.98
CA LEU A 170 -12.49 -3.27 -6.14
C LEU A 170 -13.36 -3.98 -5.09
N GLY A 171 -14.26 -3.25 -4.42
CA GLY A 171 -15.20 -3.83 -3.47
C GLY A 171 -16.16 -4.84 -4.11
N LYS A 172 -16.70 -4.53 -5.30
CA LYS A 172 -17.56 -5.46 -6.06
C LYS A 172 -16.80 -6.72 -6.48
N ASN A 173 -15.60 -6.57 -7.02
CA ASN A 173 -14.78 -7.69 -7.48
C ASN A 173 -14.46 -8.66 -6.33
N ILE A 174 -14.13 -8.15 -5.14
CA ILE A 174 -13.94 -8.99 -3.95
C ILE A 174 -15.24 -9.74 -3.61
N ALA A 175 -16.38 -9.05 -3.59
CA ALA A 175 -17.66 -9.66 -3.24
C ALA A 175 -18.10 -10.73 -4.26
N GLU A 176 -17.90 -10.49 -5.55
CA GLU A 176 -18.18 -11.43 -6.63
C GLU A 176 -17.24 -12.64 -6.57
N TYR A 177 -15.94 -12.42 -6.32
CA TYR A 177 -14.98 -13.50 -6.15
C TYR A 177 -15.37 -14.41 -4.99
N LEU A 178 -15.68 -13.85 -3.81
CA LEU A 178 -16.06 -14.64 -2.63
C LEU A 178 -17.32 -15.47 -2.90
N LYS A 179 -18.35 -14.89 -3.51
CA LYS A 179 -19.59 -15.61 -3.91
C LYS A 179 -19.34 -16.73 -4.92
N SER A 180 -18.32 -16.59 -5.78
CA SER A 180 -17.99 -17.63 -6.76
C SER A 180 -17.33 -18.89 -6.14
N LYS A 181 -16.95 -18.82 -4.86
CA LYS A 181 -16.31 -19.90 -4.10
C LYS A 181 -17.27 -20.61 -3.13
N GLU A 182 -18.49 -20.10 -2.97
CA GLU A 182 -19.59 -20.74 -2.24
C GLU A 182 -20.27 -21.81 -3.10
#